data_AF-A0A966VMP4-F1
#
_entry.id   AF-A0A966VMP4-F1
#
_cell.length_a   1.000
_cell.length_b   1.000
_cell.length_c   1.000
_cell.angle_alpha   90.00
_cell.angle_beta   90.00
_cell.angle_gamma   90.00
#
_symmetry.space_group_name_H-M   'P 1'
#
loop_
_entity.id
_entity.type
_entity.pdbx_description
1 polymer ?
#
loop_
_entity_poly.entity_id
_entity_poly.type
_entity_poly.pdbx_seq_one_letter_code
_entity_poly.pdbx_strand_id
1 'polypeptide(L)' 'MFGRKKRDPNAPKKVRFKTIRDAYSLARKHYKFVFLRCLAIFAPLWGLGIGIGALFNRPGYAAFLTFPLAFLGAFFYF' A
#
# COMPACT_ATOMS: atom_id res chain seq x y z
N MET A 1 -6.90 -33.22 -45.25
CA MET A 1 -7.43 -32.16 -44.37
C MET A 1 -7.02 -32.46 -42.94
N PHE A 2 -6.17 -31.65 -42.32
CA PHE A 2 -5.71 -31.89 -40.95
C PHE A 2 -6.88 -31.79 -39.97
N GLY A 3 -7.30 -32.93 -39.43
CA GLY A 3 -8.38 -33.03 -38.44
C GLY A 3 -8.00 -32.29 -37.16
N ARG A 4 -8.53 -31.07 -36.98
CA ARG A 4 -8.40 -30.36 -35.71
C ARG A 4 -9.31 -31.03 -34.68
N LYS A 5 -8.74 -31.55 -33.59
CA LYS A 5 -9.51 -31.97 -32.41
C LYS A 5 -10.33 -30.77 -31.91
N LYS A 6 -11.64 -30.97 -31.68
CA LYS A 6 -12.51 -29.96 -31.08
C LYS A 6 -11.96 -29.60 -29.70
N ARG A 7 -11.83 -28.30 -29.43
CA ARG A 7 -11.37 -27.80 -28.14
C ARG A 7 -12.43 -28.11 -27.09
N ASP A 8 -12.06 -28.86 -26.05
CA ASP A 8 -12.96 -29.17 -24.94
C ASP A 8 -13.54 -27.88 -24.33
N PRO A 9 -14.87 -27.73 -24.23
CA PRO A 9 -15.52 -26.55 -23.63
C PRO A 9 -15.17 -26.37 -22.15
N ASN A 10 -14.79 -27.47 -21.48
CA ASN A 10 -14.49 -27.53 -20.06
C ASN A 10 -13.00 -27.43 -19.73
N ALA A 11 -12.14 -27.17 -20.72
CA ALA A 11 -10.71 -26.99 -20.46
C ALA A 11 -10.48 -25.72 -19.64
N PRO A 12 -9.83 -25.80 -18.45
CA PRO A 12 -9.61 -24.63 -17.62
C PRO A 12 -8.80 -23.60 -18.40
N LYS A 13 -9.40 -22.43 -18.68
CA LYS A 13 -8.70 -21.31 -19.32
C LYS A 13 -7.45 -21.04 -18.51
N LYS A 14 -6.27 -21.15 -19.14
CA LYS A 14 -5.00 -20.75 -18.53
C LYS A 14 -5.11 -19.28 -18.15
N VAL A 15 -5.44 -19.01 -16.89
CA VAL A 15 -5.53 -17.65 -16.37
C VAL A 15 -4.10 -17.14 -16.31
N ARG A 16 -3.74 -16.24 -17.23
CA ARG A 16 -2.44 -15.57 -17.21
C ARG A 16 -2.29 -14.90 -15.84
N PHE A 17 -1.10 -14.94 -15.26
CA PHE A 17 -0.78 -14.35 -13.96
C PHE A 17 -1.42 -15.02 -12.73
N LYS A 18 -1.82 -16.30 -12.81
CA LYS A 18 -2.32 -17.04 -11.64
C LYS A 18 -1.35 -16.97 -10.45
N THR A 19 -0.05 -17.14 -10.70
CA THR A 19 0.99 -17.09 -9.65
C THR A 19 1.11 -15.71 -8.99
N ILE A 20 1.10 -14.63 -9.77
CA ILE A 20 1.16 -13.26 -9.25
C ILE A 20 -0.10 -12.96 -8.44
N ARG A 21 -1.27 -13.36 -8.95
CA ARG A 21 -2.55 -13.17 -8.29
C ARG A 21 -2.63 -13.94 -6.96
N ASP A 22 -2.10 -15.15 -6.92
CA ASP A 22 -2.06 -15.97 -5.70
C ASP A 22 -1.12 -15.34 -4.67
N ALA A 23 0.09 -14.96 -5.09
CA ALA A 23 1.05 -14.28 -4.22
C ALA A 23 0.47 -12.98 -3.64
N TYR A 24 -0.21 -12.17 -4.47
CA TYR A 24 -0.90 -10.97 -4.00
C TYR A 24 -2.05 -11.29 -3.05
N SER A 25 -2.83 -12.33 -3.32
CA SER A 25 -3.94 -12.73 -2.44
C SER A 25 -3.46 -13.23 -1.08
N LEU A 26 -2.35 -13.97 -1.04
CA LEU A 26 -1.67 -14.39 0.19
C LEU A 26 -1.13 -13.19 0.95
N ALA A 27 -0.37 -12.31 0.29
CA ALA A 27 0.17 -11.10 0.90
C ALA A 27 -0.95 -10.21 1.47
N ARG A 28 -2.03 -9.99 0.71
CA ARG A 28 -3.17 -9.16 1.16
C ARG A 28 -3.89 -9.73 2.38
N LYS A 29 -3.90 -11.05 2.57
CA LYS A 29 -4.45 -11.70 3.77
C LYS A 29 -3.62 -11.37 5.01
N HIS A 30 -2.29 -11.41 4.91
CA HIS A 30 -1.38 -11.16 6.03
C HIS A 30 -1.20 -9.66 6.32
N TYR A 31 -1.16 -8.83 5.28
CA TYR A 31 -0.91 -7.38 5.38
C TYR A 31 -2.18 -6.54 5.44
N LYS A 32 -3.33 -7.14 5.79
CA LYS A 32 -4.66 -6.48 5.76
C LYS A 32 -4.73 -5.17 6.56
N PHE A 33 -3.89 -5.03 7.58
CA PHE A 33 -3.84 -3.85 8.45
C PHE A 33 -2.57 -2.98 8.30
N VAL A 34 -1.70 -3.24 7.32
CA VAL A 34 -0.47 -2.44 7.14
C VAL A 34 -0.79 -0.98 6.92
N PHE A 35 -1.78 -0.67 6.07
CA PHE A 35 -2.19 0.71 5.85
C PHE A 35 -2.69 1.38 7.14
N LEU A 36 -3.49 0.68 7.93
CA LEU A 36 -4.04 1.21 9.18
C LEU A 36 -2.94 1.51 10.20
N ARG A 37 -1.97 0.60 10.33
CA ARG A 37 -0.84 0.76 11.24
C ARG A 37 0.16 1.83 10.75
N CYS A 38 0.39 1.92 9.44
CA CYS A 38 1.19 2.99 8.84
C CYS A 38 0.56 4.35 9.14
N LEU A 39 -0.76 4.48 8.97
CA LEU A 39 -1.49 5.71 9.28
C LEU A 39 -1.44 6.02 10.80
N ALA A 40 -1.51 5.00 11.66
CA ALA A 40 -1.41 5.15 13.11
C ALA A 40 -0.06 5.70 13.58
N ILE A 41 1.02 5.53 12.81
CA ILE A 41 2.35 6.07 13.12
C ILE A 41 2.56 7.40 12.42
N PHE A 42 2.16 7.48 11.15
CA PHE A 42 2.26 8.70 10.35
C PHE A 42 1.50 9.87 10.98
N ALA A 43 0.24 9.68 11.37
CA ALA A 43 -0.61 10.76 11.88
C ALA A 43 -0.05 11.45 13.15
N PRO A 44 0.39 10.73 14.20
CA PRO A 44 1.00 11.38 15.36
C PRO A 44 2.37 11.99 15.05
N LEU A 45 3.20 11.35 14.22
CA LEU A 45 4.50 11.92 13.84
C LEU A 45 4.33 13.24 13.08
N TRP A 46 3.37 13.27 12.16
CA TRP A 46 3.04 14.48 11.40
C TRP A 46 2.39 15.54 12.30
N GLY A 47 1.51 15.12 13.21
CA GLY A 47 0.90 16.00 14.21
C GLY A 47 1.92 16.69 15.11
N LEU A 48 3.01 16.00 15.51
CA LEU A 48 4.11 16.61 16.25
C LEU A 48 4.80 17.70 15.42
N GLY A 49 5.06 17.44 14.14
CA GLY A 49 5.64 18.42 13.23
C GLY A 49 4.76 19.67 13.04
N ILE A 50 3.46 19.46 12.88
CA ILE A 50 2.46 20.55 12.81
C ILE A 50 2.41 21.32 14.13
N GLY A 51 2.42 20.62 15.27
CA GLY A 51 2.39 21.20 16.61
C GLY A 51 3.61 22.10 16.86
N ILE A 52 4.80 21.67 16.46
CA ILE A 52 6.00 22.51 16.49
C ILE A 52 5.78 23.76 15.61
N GLY A 53 5.27 23.60 14.39
CA GLY A 53 4.95 24.73 13.52
C GLY A 53 3.92 25.72 14.07
N ALA A 54 2.95 25.24 14.85
CA ALA A 54 1.94 26.07 15.50
C ALA A 54 2.58 27.00 16.55
N LEU A 55 3.61 26.54 17.26
CA LEU A 55 4.38 27.38 18.19
C LEU A 55 5.08 28.55 17.48
N PHE A 56 5.45 28.38 16.20
CA PHE A 56 6.05 29.42 15.37
C PHE A 56 5.05 30.21 14.53
N ASN A 57 3.74 30.10 14.79
CA ASN A 57 2.67 30.74 14.00
C ASN A 57 2.68 30.38 12.50
N ARG A 58 3.30 29.26 12.12
CA ARG A 58 3.36 28.77 10.72
C ARG A 58 2.95 27.29 10.62
N PRO A 59 1.77 26.89 11.12
CA PRO A 59 1.36 25.50 11.15
C PRO A 59 1.28 24.87 9.75
N GLY A 60 0.77 25.60 8.75
CA GLY A 60 0.67 25.09 7.38
C GLY A 60 2.02 24.84 6.70
N TYR A 61 3.00 25.71 6.94
CA TYR A 61 4.36 25.54 6.40
C TYR A 61 5.07 24.35 7.04
N ALA A 62 4.93 24.20 8.37
CA ALA A 62 5.48 23.05 9.08
C ALA A 62 4.79 21.74 8.67
N ALA A 63 3.47 21.75 8.43
CA ALA A 63 2.75 20.59 7.92
C ALA A 63 3.36 20.11 6.59
N PHE A 64 3.63 21.03 5.65
CA PHE A 64 4.23 20.68 4.37
C PHE A 64 5.67 20.16 4.51
N LEU A 65 6.49 20.84 5.31
CA LEU A 65 7.88 20.42 5.56
C LEU A 65 7.98 19.06 6.26
N THR A 66 7.10 18.79 7.21
CA THR A 66 7.16 17.59 8.05
C THR A 66 6.40 16.41 7.44
N PHE A 67 5.58 16.63 6.40
CA PHE A 67 4.91 15.57 5.66
C PHE A 67 5.87 14.50 5.10
N PRO A 68 6.92 14.84 4.31
CA PRO A 68 7.86 13.84 3.80
C PRO A 68 8.68 13.17 4.93
N LEU A 69 9.00 13.90 6.00
CA LEU A 69 9.67 13.33 7.18
C LEU A 69 8.78 12.32 7.91
N ALA A 70 7.52 12.67 8.15
CA ALA A 70 6.55 11.80 8.79
C ALA A 70 6.27 10.56 7.94
N PHE A 71 6.22 10.72 6.62
CA PHE A 71 6.09 9.62 5.68
C PHE A 71 7.29 8.68 5.73
N LEU A 72 8.52 9.22 5.71
CA LEU A 72 9.75 8.44 5.88
C LEU A 72 9.80 7.72 7.23
N GLY A 73 9.41 8.39 8.32
CA GLY A 73 9.36 7.79 9.65
C GLY A 73 8.36 6.63 9.74
N ALA A 74 7.18 6.77 9.15
CA ALA A 74 6.20 5.68 9.07
C ALA A 74 6.67 4.55 8.14
N PHE A 75 7.39 4.87 7.06
CA PHE A 75 7.93 3.90 6.12
C PHE A 75 9.02 3.02 6.74
N PHE A 76 9.98 3.61 7.48
CA PHE A 76 11.07 2.83 8.10
C PHE A 76 10.64 1.96 9.28
N TYR A 77 9.48 2.24 9.88
CA TYR A 77 8.94 1.39 10.93
C TYR A 77 8.34 0.08 10.40
N PHE A 78 7.90 0.07 9.13
CA PHE A 78 7.20 -1.05 8.48
C PHE A 78 8.11 -1.90 7.61
#